data_AF-A0A6G0IJN7-F1
#
_entry.id   AF-A0A6G0IJN7-F1
#
_cell.length_a   1.000
_cell.length_b   1.000
_cell.length_c   1.000
_cell.angle_alpha   90.00
_cell.angle_beta   90.00
_cell.angle_gamma   90.00
#
_symmetry.space_group_name_H-M   'P 1'
#
loop_
_entity.id
_entity.type
_entity.pdbx_description
1 polymer ?
#
loop_
_entity_poly.entity_id
_entity_poly.type
_entity_poly.pdbx_seq_one_letter_code
_entity_poly.pdbx_strand_id
1 'polypeptide(L)'
;MLGLTMDDATAGLNYRNRAPGEPDNLVYIDRAEEKLKQKGVVRRQFPIKLAFACTIHKVQGMTRTSAVVSLKHIFEPGMAYVAISRVTSLSGLHILDMDESKIYADPEITAALQNMRQVDLDNMMPLLHIKQTLSGCDTLTIVHHNIEGLPPRVNDMKSHHELCLADVLCLTETHLQGSFVAQSLQLEGYKMYKRNRNVSYTNLTGLSTRSGGGVAVYVMNHFQVHEKQYVHNVTDLEFLALKIETPVRALIAVVYRPPDYSVTSFLSNLQSLLDSLEIMDYQPIIVCGDFNENLLAGGSKPILELFQSRGYVQLITDATTEKNTLLDPIFISQPQRCLHSGVIQTYYSYHNPVYCVMN
;
A
#
# COMPACT_ATOMS: atom_id res chain seq x y z
N MET A 1 41.33 -10.70 26.79
CA MET A 1 40.03 -11.31 26.48
C MET A 1 39.79 -12.50 27.40
N LEU A 2 38.53 -12.76 27.74
CA LEU A 2 38.07 -14.00 28.38
C LEU A 2 37.25 -14.77 27.35
N GLY A 3 37.63 -16.01 27.03
CA GLY A 3 36.89 -16.88 26.13
C GLY A 3 35.79 -17.64 26.86
N LEU A 4 34.56 -17.55 26.39
CA LEU A 4 33.41 -18.27 26.94
C LEU A 4 32.92 -19.34 25.98
N THR A 5 32.77 -20.57 26.48
CA THR A 5 32.00 -21.61 25.81
C THR A 5 30.52 -21.39 26.13
N MET A 6 29.71 -21.18 25.09
CA MET A 6 28.27 -20.94 25.23
C MET A 6 27.50 -22.23 25.00
N ASP A 7 26.43 -22.45 25.76
CA ASP A 7 25.54 -23.62 25.59
C ASP A 7 24.80 -23.59 24.25
N ASP A 8 24.54 -22.38 23.72
CA ASP A 8 23.98 -22.18 22.38
C ASP A 8 25.12 -21.97 21.37
N ALA A 9 25.27 -22.92 20.44
CA ALA A 9 26.29 -22.89 19.40
C ALA A 9 26.17 -21.66 18.48
N THR A 10 25.00 -21.03 18.38
CA THR A 10 24.76 -19.85 17.54
C THR A 10 25.04 -18.52 18.26
N ALA A 11 25.16 -18.54 19.59
CA ALA A 11 25.35 -17.34 20.39
C ALA A 11 26.70 -16.66 20.11
N GLY A 12 26.67 -15.38 19.73
CA GLY A 12 27.87 -14.59 19.49
C GLY A 12 28.55 -14.84 18.14
N LEU A 13 27.89 -15.50 17.17
CA LEU A 13 28.45 -15.82 15.85
C LEU A 13 29.12 -14.61 15.15
N ASN A 14 28.48 -13.44 15.21
CA ASN A 14 28.98 -12.20 14.62
C ASN A 14 30.23 -11.64 15.33
N TYR A 15 30.48 -12.04 16.58
CA TYR A 15 31.64 -11.64 17.38
C TYR A 15 32.80 -12.65 17.26
N ARG A 16 32.52 -13.92 16.96
CA ARG A 16 33.55 -14.96 16.73
C ARG A 16 34.44 -14.66 15.51
N ASN A 17 33.87 -14.05 14.47
CA ASN A 17 34.57 -13.72 13.22
C ASN A 17 35.59 -12.55 13.32
N ARG A 18 35.80 -11.97 14.51
CA ARG A 18 36.68 -10.80 14.71
C ARG A 18 38.00 -11.11 15.43
N ALA A 19 38.22 -12.34 15.90
CA ALA A 19 39.45 -12.72 16.57
C ALA A 19 40.53 -13.16 15.55
N PRO A 20 41.79 -12.68 15.65
CA PRO A 20 42.88 -13.12 14.78
C PRO A 20 43.38 -14.51 15.24
N GLY A 21 42.96 -15.57 14.56
CA GLY A 21 43.35 -16.96 14.87
C GLY A 21 42.54 -17.98 14.07
N GLU A 22 42.87 -19.27 14.22
CA GLU A 22 42.04 -20.37 13.68
C GLU A 22 40.62 -20.33 14.28
N PRO A 23 39.59 -20.71 13.52
CA PRO A 23 38.20 -20.65 13.99
C PRO A 23 38.01 -21.55 15.22
N ASP A 24 37.73 -20.93 16.36
CA ASP A 24 37.33 -21.62 17.58
C ASP A 24 35.84 -21.37 17.91
N ASN A 25 35.30 -22.14 18.84
CA ASN A 25 33.90 -22.02 19.29
C ASN A 25 33.74 -21.07 20.48
N LEU A 26 34.73 -20.22 20.77
CA LEU A 26 34.73 -19.37 21.97
C LEU A 26 34.22 -17.97 21.64
N VAL A 27 33.40 -17.41 22.54
CA VAL A 27 33.01 -16.00 22.48
C VAL A 27 33.93 -15.20 23.38
N TYR A 28 34.73 -14.32 22.78
CA TYR A 28 35.70 -13.50 23.49
C TYR A 28 35.07 -12.22 24.02
N ILE A 29 35.25 -11.96 25.32
CA ILE A 29 34.80 -10.75 25.99
C ILE A 29 36.01 -9.96 26.49
N ASP A 30 36.01 -8.66 26.21
CA ASP A 30 37.01 -7.73 26.72
C ASP A 30 36.66 -7.19 28.11
N ARG A 31 37.68 -6.71 28.81
CA ARG A 31 37.47 -6.00 30.07
C ARG A 31 36.86 -4.65 29.77
N ALA A 32 35.78 -4.31 30.48
CA ALA A 32 35.20 -2.99 30.47
C ALA A 32 35.80 -2.14 31.61
N GLU A 33 36.06 -0.87 31.33
CA GLU A 33 36.45 0.12 32.34
C GLU A 33 35.26 1.03 32.65
N GLU A 34 34.90 1.11 33.93
CA GLU A 34 33.82 1.98 34.40
C GLU A 34 34.37 2.95 35.46
N LYS A 35 34.13 4.25 35.25
CA LYS A 35 34.49 5.29 36.23
C LYS A 35 33.44 5.27 37.35
N LEU A 36 33.89 5.05 38.59
CA LEU A 36 32.99 5.04 39.74
C LEU A 36 32.69 6.46 40.23
N LYS A 37 31.64 6.61 41.05
CA LYS A 37 31.24 7.91 41.62
C LYS A 37 32.33 8.57 42.48
N GLN A 38 33.29 7.80 42.98
CA GLN A 38 34.47 8.30 43.68
C GLN A 38 35.51 8.82 42.68
N LYS A 39 35.93 10.08 42.86
CA LYS A 39 36.86 10.77 41.97
C LYS A 39 38.21 10.05 41.97
N GLY A 40 38.65 9.61 40.78
CA GLY A 40 39.93 8.92 40.57
C GLY A 40 39.89 7.39 40.66
N VAL A 41 38.74 6.78 40.91
CA VAL A 41 38.61 5.31 40.97
C VAL A 41 38.00 4.75 39.69
N VAL A 42 38.67 3.78 39.07
CA VAL A 42 38.20 3.06 37.88
C VAL A 42 38.05 1.58 38.22
N ARG A 43 36.91 1.00 37.86
CA ARG A 43 36.68 -0.44 37.94
C ARG A 43 36.97 -1.08 36.59
N ARG A 44 37.87 -2.06 36.57
CA ARG A 44 38.20 -2.85 35.38
C ARG A 44 37.74 -4.29 35.60
N GLN A 45 36.71 -4.73 34.89
CA GLN A 45 36.15 -6.08 35.04
C GLN A 45 35.61 -6.60 33.72
N PHE A 46 35.46 -7.92 33.60
CA PHE A 46 34.65 -8.48 32.51
C PHE A 46 33.17 -8.18 32.81
N PRO A 47 32.36 -7.73 31.82
CA PRO A 47 30.95 -7.38 32.00
C PRO A 47 30.05 -8.63 32.12
N ILE A 48 30.41 -9.56 33.00
CA ILE A 48 29.71 -10.82 33.21
C ILE A 48 29.09 -10.77 34.60
N LYS A 49 27.84 -11.21 34.71
CA LYS A 49 27.12 -11.34 35.98
C LYS A 49 26.44 -12.70 36.01
N LEU A 50 26.61 -13.44 37.10
CA LEU A 50 25.85 -14.66 37.34
C LEU A 50 24.35 -14.33 37.36
N ALA A 51 23.59 -15.03 36.52
CA ALA A 51 22.14 -14.87 36.43
C ALA A 51 21.48 -16.25 36.37
N PHE A 52 20.77 -16.61 37.43
CA PHE A 52 19.93 -17.82 37.48
C PHE A 52 18.54 -17.58 36.86
N ALA A 53 18.10 -16.32 36.83
CA ALA A 53 16.85 -15.89 36.24
C ALA A 53 17.02 -14.55 35.51
N CYS A 54 16.18 -14.31 34.52
CA CYS A 54 16.10 -13.06 33.77
C CYS A 54 14.82 -12.32 34.11
N THR A 55 14.86 -10.98 34.05
CA THR A 55 13.67 -10.16 34.23
C THR A 55 12.78 -10.21 32.97
N ILE A 56 11.47 -10.02 33.16
CA ILE A 56 10.47 -9.99 32.07
C ILE A 56 10.87 -8.98 30.99
N HIS A 57 11.28 -7.78 31.38
CA HIS A 57 11.79 -6.74 30.49
C HIS A 57 12.97 -7.19 29.61
N LYS A 58 13.90 -8.00 30.15
CA LYS A 58 15.05 -8.50 29.37
C LYS A 58 14.66 -9.56 28.35
N VAL A 59 13.55 -10.26 28.55
CA VAL A 59 13.10 -11.33 27.67
C VAL A 59 11.99 -10.90 26.70
N GLN A 60 11.58 -9.63 26.69
CA GLN A 60 10.46 -9.12 25.89
C GLN A 60 10.59 -9.39 24.37
N GLY A 61 11.81 -9.51 23.85
CA GLY A 61 12.08 -9.85 22.44
C GLY A 61 12.49 -11.31 22.21
N MET A 62 12.45 -12.16 23.24
CA MET A 62 12.91 -13.53 23.17
C MET A 62 11.74 -14.48 22.95
N THR A 63 12.03 -15.60 22.29
CA THR A 63 11.11 -16.73 22.14
C THR A 63 11.79 -17.98 22.69
N ARG A 64 11.11 -18.72 23.56
CA ARG A 64 11.62 -19.91 24.23
C ARG A 64 10.66 -21.09 24.05
N THR A 65 11.21 -22.29 23.96
CA THR A 65 10.42 -23.53 23.88
C THR A 65 9.87 -23.94 25.24
N SER A 66 10.63 -23.66 26.31
CA SER A 66 10.21 -23.87 27.70
C SER A 66 10.78 -22.77 28.61
N ALA A 67 10.00 -22.37 29.62
CA ALA A 67 10.43 -21.44 30.65
C ALA A 67 9.67 -21.66 31.96
N VAL A 68 10.36 -21.40 33.07
CA VAL A 68 9.74 -21.25 34.39
C VAL A 68 9.50 -19.76 34.62
N VAL A 69 8.25 -19.36 34.76
CA VAL A 69 7.81 -17.97 34.93
C VAL A 69 7.27 -17.77 36.34
N SER A 70 7.92 -16.94 37.15
CA SER A 70 7.38 -16.53 38.46
C SER A 70 6.58 -15.24 38.32
N LEU A 71 5.33 -15.25 38.78
CA LEU A 71 4.43 -14.08 38.76
C LEU A 71 4.51 -13.22 40.02
N LYS A 72 5.31 -13.64 41.01
CA LYS A 72 5.42 -13.01 42.34
C LYS A 72 5.73 -11.50 42.31
N HIS A 73 6.56 -11.06 41.37
CA HIS A 73 7.07 -9.69 41.30
C HIS A 73 6.52 -8.91 40.09
N ILE A 74 5.22 -9.08 39.82
CA ILE A 74 4.50 -8.28 38.83
C ILE A 74 3.88 -7.05 39.49
N PHE A 75 4.15 -5.88 38.91
CA PHE A 75 3.74 -4.57 39.44
C PHE A 75 3.24 -3.61 38.35
N GLU A 76 3.45 -3.91 37.06
CA GLU A 76 2.94 -3.13 35.94
C GLU A 76 1.98 -3.98 35.08
N PRO A 77 0.96 -3.33 34.47
CA PRO A 77 0.02 -3.99 33.57
C PRO A 77 0.75 -4.63 32.38
N GLY A 78 0.25 -5.76 31.91
CA GLY A 78 0.81 -6.46 30.74
C GLY A 78 2.13 -7.21 30.97
N MET A 79 2.84 -7.02 32.10
CA MET A 79 4.06 -7.79 32.40
C MET A 79 3.82 -9.30 32.42
N ALA A 80 2.69 -9.74 33.01
CA ALA A 80 2.30 -11.15 33.04
C ALA A 80 2.16 -11.72 31.61
N TYR A 81 1.46 -10.97 30.76
CA TYR A 81 1.27 -11.31 29.35
C TYR A 81 2.62 -11.42 28.63
N VAL A 82 3.49 -10.42 28.78
CA VAL A 82 4.82 -10.44 28.15
C VAL A 82 5.60 -11.67 28.58
N ALA A 83 5.60 -12.02 29.87
CA ALA A 83 6.35 -13.15 30.42
C ALA A 83 5.85 -14.50 29.86
N ILE A 84 4.53 -14.70 29.87
CA ILE A 84 3.89 -15.94 29.43
C ILE A 84 4.00 -16.09 27.91
N SER A 85 3.82 -15.01 27.15
CA SER A 85 3.83 -15.04 25.69
C SER A 85 5.23 -15.31 25.09
N ARG A 86 6.29 -15.41 25.90
CA ARG A 86 7.62 -15.78 25.42
C ARG A 86 7.72 -17.28 25.14
N VAL A 87 6.82 -18.09 25.68
CA VAL A 87 6.82 -19.55 25.51
C VAL A 87 5.91 -19.94 24.35
N THR A 88 6.42 -20.76 23.44
CA THR A 88 5.68 -21.14 22.21
C THR A 88 4.60 -22.20 22.40
N SER A 89 4.59 -22.88 23.55
CA SER A 89 3.63 -23.95 23.85
C SER A 89 3.27 -23.98 25.32
N LEU A 90 2.04 -24.41 25.61
CA LEU A 90 1.55 -24.55 26.98
C LEU A 90 2.35 -25.60 27.77
N SER A 91 2.75 -26.71 27.13
CA SER A 91 3.54 -27.78 27.76
C SER A 91 4.93 -27.33 28.22
N GLY A 92 5.50 -26.30 27.59
CA GLY A 92 6.79 -25.74 27.98
C GLY A 92 6.70 -24.66 29.06
N LEU A 93 5.50 -24.21 29.41
CA LEU A 93 5.28 -23.14 30.37
C LEU A 93 5.08 -23.70 31.77
N HIS A 94 5.94 -23.31 32.70
CA HIS A 94 5.80 -23.65 34.11
C HIS A 94 5.63 -22.36 34.91
N ILE A 95 4.48 -22.19 35.56
CA ILE A 95 4.18 -20.98 36.33
C ILE A 95 4.45 -21.23 37.82
N LEU A 96 5.18 -20.32 38.45
CA LEU A 96 5.37 -20.25 39.89
C LEU A 96 4.64 -19.03 40.44
N ASP A 97 4.22 -19.11 41.71
CA ASP A 97 3.60 -18.01 42.45
C ASP A 97 2.39 -17.40 41.71
N MET A 98 1.50 -18.26 41.20
CA MET A 98 0.31 -17.82 40.45
C MET A 98 -0.59 -16.95 41.33
N ASP A 99 -0.89 -15.75 40.83
CA ASP A 99 -1.80 -14.78 41.45
C ASP A 99 -2.57 -14.09 40.33
N GLU A 100 -3.86 -14.37 40.21
CA GLU A 100 -4.72 -13.83 39.17
C GLU A 100 -4.82 -12.30 39.22
N SER A 101 -4.67 -11.70 40.41
CA SER A 101 -4.69 -10.24 40.57
C SER A 101 -3.51 -9.55 39.87
N LYS A 102 -2.47 -10.31 39.53
CA LYS A 102 -1.30 -9.83 38.77
C LYS A 102 -1.48 -9.89 37.26
N ILE A 103 -2.57 -10.46 36.78
CA ILE A 103 -2.90 -10.56 35.36
C ILE A 103 -3.96 -9.51 35.04
N TYR A 104 -3.50 -8.30 34.75
CA TYR A 104 -4.37 -7.17 34.43
C TYR A 104 -3.82 -6.35 33.27
N ALA A 105 -4.76 -5.72 32.54
CA ALA A 105 -4.48 -4.75 31.51
C ALA A 105 -4.54 -3.33 32.09
N ASP A 106 -3.91 -2.39 31.40
CA ASP A 106 -4.01 -0.98 31.74
C ASP A 106 -5.46 -0.49 31.54
N PRO A 107 -6.09 0.17 32.54
CA PRO A 107 -7.41 0.77 32.39
C PRO A 107 -7.51 1.74 31.21
N GLU A 108 -6.43 2.48 30.88
CA GLU A 108 -6.41 3.41 29.74
C GLU A 108 -6.53 2.67 28.41
N ILE A 109 -5.88 1.50 28.27
CA ILE A 109 -5.99 0.66 27.07
C ILE A 109 -7.43 0.14 26.93
N THR A 110 -8.06 -0.26 28.04
CA THR A 110 -9.45 -0.75 28.04
C THR A 110 -10.42 0.36 27.61
N ALA A 111 -10.24 1.57 28.14
CA ALA A 111 -11.03 2.74 27.74
C ALA A 111 -10.77 3.12 26.28
N ALA A 112 -9.52 3.05 25.80
CA ALA A 112 -9.18 3.31 24.41
C ALA A 112 -9.83 2.30 23.45
N LEU A 113 -9.85 1.01 23.80
CA LEU A 113 -10.52 -0.03 23.00
C LEU A 113 -12.02 0.17 22.91
N GLN A 114 -12.68 0.63 23.98
CA GLN A 114 -14.11 0.95 23.96
C GLN A 114 -14.43 2.15 23.05
N ASN A 115 -13.53 3.12 22.96
CA ASN A 115 -13.66 4.29 22.10
C ASN A 115 -13.11 4.08 20.68
N MET A 116 -12.53 2.92 20.40
CA MET A 116 -12.03 2.59 19.07
C MET A 116 -13.20 2.51 18.10
N ARG A 117 -13.08 3.19 16.95
CA ARG A 117 -14.10 3.15 15.91
C ARG A 117 -14.34 1.70 15.50
N GLN A 118 -15.57 1.23 15.66
CA GLN A 118 -15.96 -0.09 15.19
C GLN A 118 -15.88 -0.14 13.67
N VAL A 119 -15.43 -1.28 13.17
CA VAL A 119 -15.34 -1.52 11.74
C VAL A 119 -16.75 -1.60 11.17
N ASP A 120 -17.05 -0.72 10.23
CA ASP A 120 -18.30 -0.74 9.48
C ASP A 120 -18.11 -1.55 8.21
N LEU A 121 -18.54 -2.82 8.24
CA LEU A 121 -18.39 -3.77 7.14
C LEU A 121 -19.13 -3.30 5.88
N ASP A 122 -20.24 -2.56 6.02
CA ASP A 122 -21.03 -2.07 4.90
C ASP A 122 -20.23 -1.05 4.07
N ASN A 123 -19.48 -0.19 4.77
CA ASN A 123 -18.57 0.78 4.17
C ASN A 123 -17.22 0.20 3.74
N MET A 124 -16.83 -0.98 4.22
CA MET A 124 -15.58 -1.63 3.82
C MET A 124 -15.65 -2.35 2.47
N MET A 125 -16.83 -2.78 2.04
CA MET A 125 -17.02 -3.56 0.81
C MET A 125 -18.12 -2.98 -0.11
N PRO A 126 -18.06 -1.68 -0.48
CA PRO A 126 -19.09 -1.03 -1.27
C PRO A 126 -19.40 -1.73 -2.59
N LEU A 127 -18.41 -2.17 -3.36
CA LEU A 127 -18.62 -2.80 -4.66
C LEU A 127 -19.31 -4.15 -4.54
N LEU A 128 -19.04 -4.92 -3.48
CA LEU A 128 -19.73 -6.18 -3.25
C LEU A 128 -21.24 -5.95 -3.06
N HIS A 129 -21.60 -5.01 -2.18
CA HIS A 129 -23.00 -4.67 -1.92
C HIS A 129 -23.70 -4.11 -3.15
N ILE A 130 -23.02 -3.24 -3.92
CA ILE A 130 -23.55 -2.69 -5.17
C ILE A 130 -23.77 -3.80 -6.20
N LYS A 131 -22.80 -4.69 -6.43
CA LYS A 131 -22.93 -5.81 -7.39
C LYS A 131 -24.02 -6.80 -6.97
N GLN A 132 -24.22 -7.03 -5.68
CA GLN A 132 -25.34 -7.86 -5.19
C GLN A 132 -26.69 -7.20 -5.47
N THR A 133 -26.80 -5.89 -5.25
CA THR A 133 -28.03 -5.12 -5.48
C THR A 133 -28.38 -5.01 -6.97
N LEU A 134 -27.37 -4.86 -7.82
CA LEU A 134 -27.51 -4.73 -9.27
C LEU A 134 -27.41 -6.08 -10.01
N SER A 135 -27.57 -7.20 -9.30
CA SER A 135 -27.45 -8.53 -9.90
C SER A 135 -28.46 -8.71 -11.04
N GLY A 136 -27.97 -9.08 -12.23
CA GLY A 136 -28.78 -9.26 -13.43
C GLY A 136 -28.95 -8.01 -14.31
N CYS A 137 -28.45 -6.85 -13.90
CA CYS A 137 -28.37 -5.66 -14.76
C CYS A 137 -27.04 -5.64 -15.53
N ASP A 138 -27.08 -5.29 -16.80
CA ASP A 138 -25.88 -4.97 -17.57
C ASP A 138 -25.28 -3.68 -16.98
N THR A 139 -24.16 -3.83 -16.27
CA THR A 139 -23.45 -2.73 -15.62
C THR A 139 -21.98 -2.79 -16.00
N LEU A 140 -21.30 -1.65 -15.89
CA LEU A 140 -19.86 -1.53 -16.09
C LEU A 140 -19.23 -0.89 -14.87
N THR A 141 -18.44 -1.68 -14.15
CA THR A 141 -17.71 -1.26 -12.95
C THR A 141 -16.28 -0.91 -13.33
N ILE A 142 -15.93 0.35 -13.17
CA ILE A 142 -14.61 0.89 -13.47
C ILE A 142 -13.95 1.25 -12.15
N VAL A 143 -12.74 0.76 -11.95
CA VAL A 143 -11.92 1.10 -10.78
C VAL A 143 -10.63 1.72 -11.27
N HIS A 144 -10.24 2.86 -10.70
CA HIS A 144 -8.90 3.42 -10.86
C HIS A 144 -8.11 3.27 -9.55
N HIS A 145 -6.83 2.93 -9.69
CA HIS A 145 -5.92 2.82 -8.56
C HIS A 145 -4.50 3.24 -8.98
N ASN A 146 -3.95 4.27 -8.32
CA ASN A 146 -2.51 4.48 -8.33
C ASN A 146 -1.86 3.41 -7.46
N ILE A 147 -1.11 2.47 -8.07
CA ILE A 147 -0.60 1.28 -7.38
C ILE A 147 0.84 1.43 -6.88
N GLU A 148 1.51 2.54 -7.18
CA GLU A 148 2.89 2.84 -6.75
C GLU A 148 3.89 1.68 -7.02
N GLY A 149 3.80 1.10 -8.20
CA GLY A 149 4.61 -0.02 -8.65
C GLY A 149 3.82 -1.33 -8.62
N LEU A 150 3.39 -1.77 -9.80
CA LEU A 150 2.61 -3.01 -9.95
C LEU A 150 3.40 -4.28 -9.58
N PRO A 151 4.67 -4.49 -10.02
CA PRO A 151 5.38 -5.75 -9.76
C PRO A 151 5.46 -6.17 -8.29
N PRO A 152 5.80 -5.30 -7.32
CA PRO A 152 5.82 -5.69 -5.91
C PRO A 152 4.42 -5.86 -5.30
N ARG A 153 3.38 -5.24 -5.85
CA ARG A 153 2.01 -5.20 -5.28
C ARG A 153 1.01 -6.13 -5.96
N VAL A 154 1.43 -6.83 -7.02
CA VAL A 154 0.50 -7.65 -7.84
C VAL A 154 -0.23 -8.71 -7.02
N ASN A 155 0.42 -9.32 -6.03
CA ASN A 155 -0.20 -10.34 -5.18
C ASN A 155 -1.23 -9.74 -4.22
N ASP A 156 -0.93 -8.56 -3.67
CA ASP A 156 -1.86 -7.82 -2.82
C ASP A 156 -3.10 -7.40 -3.63
N MET A 157 -2.89 -6.84 -4.82
CA MET A 157 -3.96 -6.46 -5.75
C MET A 157 -4.82 -7.65 -6.16
N LYS A 158 -4.21 -8.80 -6.48
CA LYS A 158 -4.92 -10.06 -6.80
C LYS A 158 -5.74 -10.61 -5.64
N SER A 159 -5.32 -10.31 -4.41
CA SER A 159 -6.01 -10.76 -3.19
C SER A 159 -7.05 -9.74 -2.71
N HIS A 160 -7.09 -8.55 -3.33
CA HIS A 160 -8.02 -7.51 -2.97
C HIS A 160 -9.41 -7.82 -3.54
N HIS A 161 -10.28 -8.32 -2.66
CA HIS A 161 -11.63 -8.79 -3.00
C HIS A 161 -12.46 -7.79 -3.82
N GLU A 162 -12.40 -6.47 -3.55
CA GLU A 162 -13.14 -5.48 -4.34
C GLU A 162 -12.54 -5.20 -5.72
N LEU A 163 -11.21 -5.18 -5.86
CA LEU A 163 -10.58 -4.94 -7.16
C LEU A 163 -10.87 -6.06 -8.15
N CYS A 164 -11.06 -7.29 -7.65
CA CYS A 164 -11.50 -8.43 -8.45
C CYS A 164 -12.94 -8.30 -8.99
N LEU A 165 -13.74 -7.37 -8.47
CA LEU A 165 -15.11 -7.11 -8.97
C LEU A 165 -15.14 -6.07 -10.10
N ALA A 166 -14.01 -5.44 -10.41
CA ALA A 166 -13.92 -4.43 -11.46
C ALA A 166 -14.02 -5.07 -12.84
N ASP A 167 -14.91 -4.58 -13.69
CA ASP A 167 -14.98 -4.99 -15.10
C ASP A 167 -13.80 -4.39 -15.89
N VAL A 168 -13.41 -3.17 -15.49
CA VAL A 168 -12.24 -2.42 -15.98
C VAL A 168 -11.43 -1.91 -14.80
N LEU A 169 -10.19 -2.36 -14.66
CA LEU A 169 -9.25 -1.92 -13.63
C LEU A 169 -8.14 -1.06 -14.27
N CYS A 170 -8.21 0.24 -14.01
CA CYS A 170 -7.32 1.28 -14.48
C CYS A 170 -6.21 1.53 -13.45
N LEU A 171 -4.95 1.34 -13.84
CA LEU A 171 -3.79 1.52 -12.97
C LEU A 171 -2.89 2.66 -13.45
N THR A 172 -2.44 3.49 -12.52
CA THR A 172 -1.38 4.48 -12.71
C THR A 172 -0.17 4.12 -11.85
N GLU A 173 1.01 4.70 -12.15
CA GLU A 173 2.29 4.33 -11.51
C GLU A 173 2.59 2.82 -11.57
N THR A 174 2.40 2.21 -12.73
CA THR A 174 2.59 0.76 -12.89
C THR A 174 4.06 0.32 -12.81
N HIS A 175 4.99 1.22 -13.13
CA HIS A 175 6.45 1.04 -13.09
C HIS A 175 6.97 -0.09 -13.97
N LEU A 176 6.21 -0.43 -15.01
CA LEU A 176 6.57 -1.48 -15.95
C LEU A 176 7.63 -0.99 -16.94
N GLN A 177 8.55 -1.90 -17.28
CA GLN A 177 9.63 -1.65 -18.23
C GLN A 177 9.57 -2.67 -19.37
N GLY A 178 10.00 -2.24 -20.56
CA GLY A 178 10.03 -3.09 -21.75
C GLY A 178 8.65 -3.45 -22.30
N SER A 179 8.65 -4.24 -23.37
CA SER A 179 7.43 -4.74 -24.04
C SER A 179 6.86 -5.99 -23.36
N PHE A 180 7.70 -6.78 -22.70
CA PHE A 180 7.32 -8.03 -22.06
C PHE A 180 6.48 -7.78 -20.80
N VAL A 181 5.38 -8.52 -20.66
CA VAL A 181 4.57 -8.58 -19.45
C VAL A 181 4.78 -9.96 -18.84
N ALA A 182 5.34 -10.01 -17.63
CA ALA A 182 5.51 -11.27 -16.92
C ALA A 182 4.15 -11.94 -16.66
N GLN A 183 4.10 -13.26 -16.75
CA GLN A 183 2.86 -14.03 -16.51
C GLN A 183 2.28 -13.77 -15.11
N SER A 184 3.14 -13.49 -14.12
CA SER A 184 2.73 -13.10 -12.78
C SER A 184 1.90 -11.81 -12.72
N LEU A 185 2.02 -10.94 -13.73
CA LEU A 185 1.27 -9.69 -13.85
C LEU A 185 -0.08 -9.86 -14.55
N GLN A 186 -0.37 -11.03 -15.12
CA GLN A 186 -1.66 -11.30 -15.72
C GLN A 186 -2.72 -11.55 -14.65
N LEU A 187 -3.92 -11.02 -14.87
CA LEU A 187 -5.12 -11.30 -14.09
C LEU A 187 -5.96 -12.32 -14.84
N GLU A 188 -6.38 -13.38 -14.14
CA GLU A 188 -7.21 -14.43 -14.74
C GLU A 188 -8.54 -13.84 -15.20
N GLY A 189 -8.93 -14.12 -16.45
CA GLY A 189 -10.16 -13.57 -17.03
C GLY A 189 -10.05 -12.14 -17.56
N TYR A 190 -8.87 -11.50 -17.50
CA TYR A 190 -8.64 -10.15 -18.01
C TYR A 190 -7.63 -10.12 -19.16
N LYS A 191 -7.78 -9.08 -19.99
CA LYS A 191 -6.79 -8.65 -20.97
C LYS A 191 -6.16 -7.34 -20.50
N MET A 192 -4.83 -7.30 -20.49
CA MET A 192 -4.05 -6.13 -20.10
C MET A 192 -3.66 -5.27 -21.31
N TYR A 193 -3.89 -3.97 -21.20
CA TYR A 193 -3.38 -2.91 -22.07
C TYR A 193 -2.41 -2.06 -21.26
N LYS A 194 -1.28 -1.64 -21.83
CA LYS A 194 -0.27 -0.88 -21.07
C LYS A 194 0.44 0.16 -21.92
N ARG A 195 0.79 1.28 -21.29
CA ARG A 195 1.69 2.29 -21.86
C ARG A 195 2.73 2.68 -20.82
N ASN A 196 3.99 2.36 -21.11
CA ASN A 196 5.10 2.69 -20.22
C ASN A 196 5.46 4.18 -20.34
N ARG A 197 6.06 4.74 -19.28
CA ARG A 197 6.55 6.13 -19.25
C ARG A 197 7.51 6.47 -20.39
N ASN A 198 8.43 5.57 -20.73
CA ASN A 198 9.48 5.81 -21.72
C ASN A 198 8.95 6.07 -23.15
N VAL A 199 7.73 5.64 -23.47
CA VAL A 199 7.06 5.87 -24.77
C VAL A 199 5.96 6.94 -24.70
N SER A 200 5.83 7.61 -23.56
CA SER A 200 4.77 8.60 -23.30
C SER A 200 5.22 10.04 -23.51
N TYR A 201 6.53 10.28 -23.61
CA TYR A 201 7.10 11.61 -23.80
C TYR A 201 8.03 11.65 -25.01
N THR A 202 7.63 12.42 -26.01
CA THR A 202 8.37 12.59 -27.26
C THR A 202 9.34 13.78 -27.15
N ASN A 203 8.89 14.89 -26.55
CA ASN A 203 9.66 16.12 -26.42
C ASN A 203 10.30 16.28 -25.05
N LEU A 204 9.77 15.62 -24.01
CA LEU A 204 10.24 15.71 -22.63
C LEU A 204 11.08 14.49 -22.21
N THR A 205 12.27 14.35 -22.79
CA THR A 205 13.20 13.24 -22.51
C THR A 205 13.65 13.14 -21.05
N GLY A 206 13.67 14.26 -20.33
CA GLY A 206 13.92 14.28 -18.89
C GLY A 206 12.85 13.57 -18.07
N LEU A 207 11.58 13.55 -18.54
CA LEU A 207 10.51 12.80 -17.89
C LEU A 207 10.49 11.33 -18.34
N SER A 208 10.78 11.04 -19.61
CA SER A 208 10.76 9.67 -20.14
C SER A 208 11.75 8.71 -19.48
N THR A 209 12.83 9.24 -18.92
CA THR A 209 13.94 8.47 -18.32
C THR A 209 13.82 8.30 -16.81
N ARG A 210 12.86 8.96 -16.15
CA ARG A 210 12.70 8.84 -14.69
C ARG A 210 12.09 7.52 -14.30
N SER A 211 12.52 7.02 -13.15
CA SER A 211 11.93 5.85 -12.51
C SER A 211 10.46 6.09 -12.18
N GLY A 212 9.65 5.07 -12.39
CA GLY A 212 8.22 5.08 -12.11
C GLY A 212 7.35 5.36 -13.33
N GLY A 213 6.09 5.74 -13.08
CA GLY A 213 5.08 6.03 -14.08
C GLY A 213 4.59 4.82 -14.85
N GLY A 214 3.96 5.10 -15.98
CA GLY A 214 3.26 4.16 -16.82
C GLY A 214 1.84 3.92 -16.33
N VAL A 215 0.97 3.66 -17.29
CA VAL A 215 -0.42 3.30 -17.06
C VAL A 215 -0.70 1.91 -17.60
N ALA A 216 -1.63 1.20 -16.97
CA ALA A 216 -2.16 -0.06 -17.48
C ALA A 216 -3.66 -0.14 -17.24
N VAL A 217 -4.36 -0.90 -18.07
CA VAL A 217 -5.78 -1.17 -17.92
C VAL A 217 -6.01 -2.66 -18.11
N TYR A 218 -6.62 -3.30 -17.12
CA TYR A 218 -7.13 -4.66 -17.24
C TYR A 218 -8.61 -4.58 -17.57
N VAL A 219 -9.05 -5.29 -18.61
CA VAL A 219 -10.46 -5.39 -18.99
C VAL A 219 -10.88 -6.85 -19.03
N MET A 220 -12.02 -7.20 -18.43
CA MET A 220 -12.54 -8.57 -18.46
C MET A 220 -12.73 -9.05 -19.91
N ASN A 221 -12.37 -10.32 -20.17
CA ASN A 221 -12.26 -10.89 -21.52
C ASN A 221 -13.57 -10.93 -22.32
N HIS A 222 -14.73 -10.83 -21.65
CA HIS A 222 -16.03 -10.85 -22.32
C HIS A 222 -16.44 -9.49 -22.90
N PHE A 223 -15.74 -8.40 -22.54
CA PHE A 223 -15.96 -7.08 -23.13
C PHE A 223 -15.26 -6.96 -24.49
N GLN A 224 -15.96 -6.35 -25.44
CA GLN A 224 -15.36 -5.98 -26.73
C GLN A 224 -14.66 -4.62 -26.60
N VAL A 225 -13.34 -4.62 -26.81
CA VAL A 225 -12.47 -3.47 -26.55
C VAL A 225 -11.61 -3.12 -27.77
N HIS A 226 -11.63 -1.84 -28.14
CA HIS A 226 -10.76 -1.26 -29.16
C HIS A 226 -9.81 -0.24 -28.53
N GLU A 227 -8.51 -0.55 -28.53
CA GLU A 227 -7.47 0.35 -28.02
C GLU A 227 -7.21 1.50 -29.02
N LYS A 228 -7.06 2.71 -28.48
CA LYS A 228 -6.66 3.91 -29.23
C LYS A 228 -5.20 4.24 -28.92
N GLN A 229 -4.30 3.57 -29.65
CA GLN A 229 -2.85 3.73 -29.47
C GLN A 229 -2.32 5.09 -29.93
N TYR A 230 -3.00 5.70 -30.92
CA TYR A 230 -2.63 6.97 -31.51
C TYR A 230 -3.76 7.97 -31.34
N VAL A 231 -3.43 9.07 -30.68
CA VAL A 231 -4.29 10.24 -30.52
C VAL A 231 -3.53 11.40 -31.14
N HIS A 232 -4.15 12.04 -32.14
CA HIS A 232 -3.49 13.14 -32.85
C HIS A 232 -3.15 14.27 -31.87
N ASN A 233 -1.96 14.86 -32.03
CA ASN A 233 -1.48 15.99 -31.24
C ASN A 233 -1.30 15.76 -29.73
N VAL A 234 -1.24 14.50 -29.27
CA VAL A 234 -0.85 14.14 -27.91
C VAL A 234 0.53 13.52 -27.93
N THR A 235 1.55 14.24 -27.44
CA THR A 235 2.97 13.85 -27.58
C THR A 235 3.67 13.56 -26.26
N ASP A 236 3.21 14.17 -25.18
CA ASP A 236 3.90 14.19 -23.88
C ASP A 236 2.92 13.92 -22.73
N LEU A 237 2.27 12.76 -22.79
CA LEU A 237 1.24 12.36 -21.83
C LEU A 237 1.27 10.84 -21.58
N GLU A 238 1.26 10.45 -20.31
CA GLU A 238 1.08 9.04 -19.91
C GLU A 238 -0.42 8.72 -19.90
N PHE A 239 -0.93 8.10 -20.96
CA PHE A 239 -2.34 7.76 -21.06
C PHE A 239 -2.62 6.46 -21.84
N LEU A 240 -3.80 5.89 -21.61
CA LEU A 240 -4.41 4.86 -22.45
C LEU A 240 -5.88 5.20 -22.66
N ALA A 241 -6.37 5.05 -23.88
CA ALA A 241 -7.79 5.24 -24.21
C ALA A 241 -8.36 3.96 -24.84
N LEU A 242 -9.44 3.44 -24.26
CA LEU A 242 -10.10 2.21 -24.65
C LEU A 242 -11.58 2.49 -24.96
N LYS A 243 -12.03 2.08 -26.14
CA LYS A 243 -13.44 2.08 -26.51
C LYS A 243 -14.04 0.72 -26.14
N ILE A 244 -14.99 0.69 -25.22
CA ILE A 244 -15.73 -0.49 -24.77
C ILE A 244 -17.10 -0.50 -25.43
N GLU A 245 -17.47 -1.60 -26.09
CA GLU A 245 -18.70 -1.68 -26.90
C GLU A 245 -19.87 -2.43 -26.25
N THR A 246 -19.62 -3.62 -25.69
CA THR A 246 -20.65 -4.49 -25.09
C THR A 246 -20.13 -5.09 -23.78
N PRO A 247 -21.01 -5.40 -22.79
CA PRO A 247 -22.45 -5.12 -22.74
C PRO A 247 -22.82 -3.64 -22.53
N VAL A 248 -22.01 -2.88 -21.81
CA VAL A 248 -22.24 -1.45 -21.57
C VAL A 248 -21.17 -0.64 -22.29
N ARG A 249 -21.60 0.21 -23.22
CA ARG A 249 -20.70 1.08 -23.99
C ARG A 249 -20.12 2.21 -23.15
N ALA A 250 -18.81 2.45 -23.27
CA ALA A 250 -18.13 3.61 -22.73
C ALA A 250 -16.79 3.87 -23.45
N LEU A 251 -16.34 5.11 -23.47
CA LEU A 251 -14.96 5.47 -23.83
C LEU A 251 -14.20 5.78 -22.54
N ILE A 252 -13.19 4.97 -22.20
CA ILE A 252 -12.43 5.12 -20.96
C ILE A 252 -11.02 5.59 -21.29
N ALA A 253 -10.58 6.68 -20.68
CA ALA A 253 -9.20 7.15 -20.71
C ALA A 253 -8.59 7.14 -19.31
N VAL A 254 -7.43 6.51 -19.17
CA VAL A 254 -6.63 6.54 -17.95
C VAL A 254 -5.46 7.48 -18.19
N VAL A 255 -5.25 8.45 -17.31
CA VAL A 255 -4.20 9.45 -17.43
C VAL A 255 -3.36 9.48 -16.16
N TYR A 256 -2.04 9.65 -16.30
CA TYR A 256 -1.17 9.94 -15.18
C TYR A 256 -0.38 11.22 -15.44
N ARG A 257 -0.43 12.15 -14.50
CA ARG A 257 0.40 13.36 -14.50
C ARG A 257 1.48 13.23 -13.42
N PRO A 258 2.78 13.16 -13.77
CA PRO A 258 3.83 13.25 -12.76
C PRO A 258 3.76 14.58 -12.00
N PRO A 259 4.08 14.62 -10.70
CA PRO A 259 4.00 15.85 -9.89
C PRO A 259 4.91 16.97 -10.42
N ASP A 260 6.08 16.60 -10.94
CA ASP A 260 7.07 17.53 -11.50
C ASP A 260 6.75 17.99 -12.94
N TYR A 261 5.67 17.49 -13.55
CA TYR A 261 5.29 17.90 -14.89
C TYR A 261 4.52 19.22 -14.88
N SER A 262 5.05 20.25 -15.55
CA SER A 262 4.41 21.58 -15.69
C SER A 262 2.93 21.48 -16.04
N VAL A 263 2.07 22.11 -15.21
CA VAL A 263 0.61 22.12 -15.38
C VAL A 263 0.22 22.70 -16.75
N THR A 264 0.86 23.79 -17.19
CA THR A 264 0.55 24.42 -18.48
C THR A 264 0.81 23.48 -19.67
N SER A 265 1.95 22.80 -19.68
CA SER A 265 2.30 21.86 -20.75
C SER A 265 1.41 20.61 -20.71
N PHE A 266 1.05 20.16 -19.52
CA PHE A 266 0.11 19.07 -19.33
C PHE A 266 -1.28 19.43 -19.84
N LEU A 267 -1.83 20.61 -19.50
CA LEU A 267 -3.14 21.06 -19.94
C LEU A 267 -3.27 21.12 -21.46
N SER A 268 -2.22 21.54 -22.16
CA SER A 268 -2.19 21.53 -23.63
C SER A 268 -2.34 20.11 -24.20
N ASN A 269 -1.60 19.13 -23.66
CA ASN A 269 -1.72 17.73 -24.09
C ASN A 269 -3.06 17.12 -23.66
N LEU A 270 -3.57 17.46 -22.47
CA LEU A 270 -4.87 17.01 -22.00
C LEU A 270 -6.00 17.57 -22.87
N GLN A 271 -5.92 18.83 -23.30
CA GLN A 271 -6.85 19.43 -24.24
C GLN A 271 -6.86 18.67 -25.58
N SER A 272 -5.69 18.38 -26.17
CA SER A 272 -5.60 17.56 -27.39
C SER A 272 -6.20 16.15 -27.21
N LEU A 273 -6.00 15.55 -26.04
CA LEU A 273 -6.60 14.27 -25.70
C LEU A 273 -8.13 14.39 -25.67
N LEU A 274 -8.68 15.35 -24.92
CA LEU A 274 -10.13 15.55 -24.81
C LEU A 274 -10.77 15.87 -26.16
N ASP A 275 -10.16 16.74 -26.98
CA ASP A 275 -10.61 17.03 -28.34
C ASP A 275 -10.74 15.73 -29.16
N SER A 276 -9.73 14.86 -29.08
CA SER A 276 -9.74 13.59 -29.81
C SER A 276 -10.75 12.58 -29.26
N LEU A 277 -10.98 12.55 -27.95
CA LEU A 277 -11.99 11.69 -27.33
C LEU A 277 -13.41 12.15 -27.73
N GLU A 278 -13.65 13.46 -27.74
CA GLU A 278 -14.93 14.07 -28.08
C GLU A 278 -15.28 13.93 -29.56
N ILE A 279 -14.30 14.05 -30.47
CA ILE A 279 -14.48 13.85 -31.92
C ILE A 279 -14.99 12.43 -32.25
N MET A 280 -14.71 11.44 -31.41
CA MET A 280 -15.19 10.07 -31.65
C MET A 280 -16.70 9.89 -31.46
N ASP A 281 -17.39 10.88 -30.89
CA ASP A 281 -18.84 10.87 -30.63
C ASP A 281 -19.31 9.58 -29.94
N TYR A 282 -18.53 9.11 -28.96
CA TYR A 282 -18.77 7.86 -28.26
C TYR A 282 -18.94 8.09 -26.76
N GLN A 283 -20.20 8.12 -26.32
CA GLN A 283 -20.58 8.43 -24.94
C GLN A 283 -20.95 7.19 -24.10
N PRO A 284 -20.80 7.28 -22.75
CA PRO A 284 -20.11 8.33 -22.01
C PRO A 284 -18.60 8.27 -22.22
N ILE A 285 -17.94 9.41 -22.05
CA ILE A 285 -16.50 9.53 -21.95
C ILE A 285 -16.16 9.60 -20.47
N ILE A 286 -15.27 8.72 -20.03
CA ILE A 286 -14.82 8.59 -18.65
C ILE A 286 -13.32 8.80 -18.65
N VAL A 287 -12.84 9.76 -17.88
CA VAL A 287 -11.41 10.01 -17.69
C VAL A 287 -11.07 9.87 -16.22
N CYS A 288 -10.22 8.91 -15.89
CA CYS A 288 -9.76 8.68 -14.52
C CYS A 288 -8.24 8.62 -14.47
N GLY A 289 -7.65 8.75 -13.30
CA GLY A 289 -6.20 8.85 -13.20
C GLY A 289 -5.73 9.62 -11.98
N ASP A 290 -4.41 9.64 -11.81
CA ASP A 290 -3.76 10.53 -10.84
C ASP A 290 -3.24 11.77 -11.57
N PHE A 291 -3.83 12.92 -11.25
CA PHE A 291 -3.51 14.20 -11.86
C PHE A 291 -2.51 15.03 -11.03
N ASN A 292 -2.15 14.57 -9.82
CA ASN A 292 -1.32 15.33 -8.88
C ASN A 292 -1.81 16.80 -8.70
N GLU A 293 -3.12 17.00 -8.71
CA GLU A 293 -3.82 18.26 -8.40
C GLU A 293 -4.81 17.99 -7.27
N ASN A 294 -4.58 18.58 -6.09
CA ASN A 294 -5.41 18.31 -4.92
C ASN A 294 -6.75 19.04 -4.99
N LEU A 295 -7.82 18.28 -5.24
CA LEU A 295 -9.17 18.85 -5.35
C LEU A 295 -9.77 19.28 -4.00
N LEU A 296 -9.21 18.84 -2.88
CA LEU A 296 -9.63 19.29 -1.54
C LEU A 296 -8.90 20.55 -1.08
N ALA A 297 -7.82 20.95 -1.76
CA ALA A 297 -7.09 22.17 -1.43
C ALA A 297 -7.87 23.43 -1.86
N GLY A 298 -7.69 24.53 -1.12
CA GLY A 298 -8.11 25.85 -1.59
C GLY A 298 -7.26 26.32 -2.77
N GLY A 299 -7.81 27.19 -3.62
CA GLY A 299 -7.12 27.76 -4.79
C GLY A 299 -7.67 27.27 -6.13
N SER A 300 -7.03 27.75 -7.21
CA SER A 300 -7.36 27.38 -8.60
C SER A 300 -6.99 25.92 -8.87
N LYS A 301 -7.83 25.27 -9.67
CA LYS A 301 -7.74 23.85 -10.02
C LYS A 301 -7.86 23.75 -11.54
N PRO A 302 -6.84 24.17 -12.30
CA PRO A 302 -6.97 24.35 -13.73
C PRO A 302 -7.30 23.05 -14.48
N ILE A 303 -6.92 21.88 -13.96
CA ILE A 303 -7.31 20.60 -14.57
C ILE A 303 -8.82 20.36 -14.37
N LEU A 304 -9.33 20.52 -13.13
CA LEU A 304 -10.76 20.46 -12.86
C LEU A 304 -11.55 21.47 -13.69
N GLU A 305 -11.08 22.72 -13.75
CA GLU A 305 -11.71 23.82 -14.51
C GLU A 305 -11.77 23.48 -16.01
N LEU A 306 -10.73 22.86 -16.59
CA LEU A 306 -10.74 22.40 -17.98
C LEU A 306 -11.84 21.37 -18.22
N PHE A 307 -11.94 20.34 -17.38
CA PHE A 307 -12.99 19.32 -17.50
C PHE A 307 -14.39 19.92 -17.37
N GLN A 308 -14.60 20.79 -16.38
CA GLN A 308 -15.88 21.48 -16.16
C GLN A 308 -16.26 22.38 -17.34
N SER A 309 -15.31 23.08 -17.94
CA SER A 309 -15.55 23.92 -19.13
C SER A 309 -16.05 23.14 -20.35
N ARG A 310 -15.80 21.83 -20.37
CA ARG A 310 -16.24 20.88 -21.42
C ARG A 310 -17.46 20.06 -21.01
N GLY A 311 -18.07 20.36 -19.86
CA GLY A 311 -19.28 19.70 -19.38
C GLY A 311 -19.06 18.36 -18.67
N TYR A 312 -17.82 18.01 -18.32
CA TYR A 312 -17.56 16.82 -17.50
C TYR A 312 -17.86 17.12 -16.02
N VAL A 313 -18.34 16.09 -15.32
CA VAL A 313 -18.56 16.11 -13.87
C VAL A 313 -17.54 15.21 -13.21
N GLN A 314 -16.95 15.69 -12.12
CA GLN A 314 -16.07 14.90 -11.27
C GLN A 314 -16.91 14.16 -10.21
N LEU A 315 -16.65 12.85 -10.01
CA LEU A 315 -17.51 11.96 -9.23
C LEU A 315 -17.06 11.65 -7.80
N ILE A 316 -15.77 11.88 -7.47
CA ILE A 316 -15.18 11.45 -6.20
C ILE A 316 -15.20 12.62 -5.22
N THR A 317 -15.69 12.42 -4.00
CA THR A 317 -15.80 13.51 -3.02
C THR A 317 -14.89 13.31 -1.81
N ASP A 318 -14.61 12.05 -1.46
CA ASP A 318 -13.71 11.70 -0.36
C ASP A 318 -12.24 11.79 -0.75
N ALA A 319 -11.38 11.86 0.27
CA ALA A 319 -9.94 11.82 0.07
C ALA A 319 -9.49 10.47 -0.49
N THR A 320 -8.53 10.51 -1.41
CA THR A 320 -7.97 9.35 -2.10
C THR A 320 -6.57 8.98 -1.58
N THR A 321 -6.07 9.66 -0.55
CA THR A 321 -4.74 9.38 0.03
C THR A 321 -4.75 9.40 1.56
N GLU A 322 -3.74 8.78 2.18
CA GLU A 322 -3.55 8.77 3.63
C GLU A 322 -3.41 10.18 4.26
N LYS A 323 -3.01 11.20 3.48
CA LYS A 323 -2.90 12.60 3.97
C LYS A 323 -4.15 13.45 3.72
N ASN A 324 -5.30 12.82 3.49
CA ASN A 324 -6.56 13.52 3.21
C ASN A 324 -6.48 14.45 1.98
N THR A 325 -5.83 14.00 0.90
CA THR A 325 -5.85 14.70 -0.39
C THR A 325 -6.70 13.93 -1.40
N LEU A 326 -7.30 14.63 -2.35
CA LEU A 326 -8.00 14.01 -3.48
C LEU A 326 -7.18 14.29 -4.75
N LEU A 327 -6.43 13.30 -5.21
CA LEU A 327 -5.56 13.38 -6.40
C LEU A 327 -6.06 12.51 -7.55
N ASP A 328 -6.97 11.58 -7.26
CA ASP A 328 -7.43 10.51 -8.15
C ASP A 328 -8.91 10.69 -8.57
N PRO A 329 -9.26 11.76 -9.32
CA PRO A 329 -10.63 11.99 -9.75
C PRO A 329 -11.09 11.02 -10.85
N ILE A 330 -12.40 10.80 -10.91
CA ILE A 330 -13.09 10.26 -12.08
C ILE A 330 -13.96 11.36 -12.69
N PHE A 331 -13.69 11.73 -13.93
CA PHE A 331 -14.47 12.67 -14.72
C PHE A 331 -15.38 11.93 -15.70
N ILE A 332 -16.63 12.38 -15.86
CA ILE A 332 -17.60 11.79 -16.76
C ILE A 332 -18.40 12.84 -17.54
N SER A 333 -18.61 12.62 -18.84
CA SER A 333 -19.40 13.51 -19.70
C SER A 333 -20.93 13.38 -19.55
N GLN A 334 -21.42 12.23 -19.09
CA GLN A 334 -22.84 11.94 -18.87
C GLN A 334 -23.05 11.42 -17.43
N PRO A 335 -23.01 12.31 -16.42
CA PRO A 335 -23.08 11.92 -15.01
C PRO A 335 -24.34 11.11 -14.65
N GLN A 336 -25.45 11.33 -15.36
CA GLN A 336 -26.70 10.58 -15.16
C GLN A 336 -26.60 9.07 -15.42
N ARG A 337 -25.54 8.60 -16.10
CA ARG A 337 -25.28 7.17 -16.31
C ARG A 337 -24.49 6.54 -15.15
N CYS A 338 -23.93 7.34 -14.26
CA CYS A 338 -23.25 6.85 -13.08
C CYS A 338 -24.29 6.53 -12.00
N LEU A 339 -24.36 5.26 -11.60
CA LEU A 339 -25.24 4.78 -10.55
C LEU A 339 -24.61 4.99 -9.16
N HIS A 340 -23.33 4.66 -9.04
CA HIS A 340 -22.57 4.75 -7.79
C HIS A 340 -21.12 5.14 -8.08
N SER A 341 -20.51 5.88 -7.16
CA SER A 341 -19.08 6.18 -7.16
C SER A 341 -18.58 6.33 -5.73
N GLY A 342 -17.29 6.12 -5.52
CA GLY A 342 -16.70 6.27 -4.20
C GLY A 342 -15.25 5.86 -4.13
N VAL A 343 -14.76 5.74 -2.90
CA VAL A 343 -13.38 5.38 -2.57
C VAL A 343 -13.37 4.03 -1.84
N ILE A 344 -12.45 3.15 -2.22
CA ILE A 344 -12.18 1.86 -1.60
C ILE A 344 -10.92 1.99 -0.76
N GLN A 345 -10.86 1.33 0.40
CA GLN A 345 -9.66 1.36 1.24
C GLN A 345 -8.65 0.31 0.78
N THR A 346 -7.37 0.66 0.73
CA THR A 346 -6.26 -0.29 0.51
C THR A 346 -5.22 -0.17 1.62
N TYR A 347 -4.43 -1.24 1.83
CA TYR A 347 -3.37 -1.28 2.84
C TYR A 347 -1.95 -1.22 2.25
N TYR A 348 -1.83 -1.39 0.93
CA TYR A 348 -0.53 -1.58 0.26
C TYR A 348 -0.16 -0.42 -0.66
N SER A 349 -0.93 0.66 -0.71
CA SER A 349 -0.56 1.88 -1.40
C SER A 349 -1.00 3.08 -0.58
N TYR A 350 -0.25 4.17 -0.72
CA TYR A 350 -0.59 5.47 -0.21
C TYR A 350 -1.89 6.02 -0.82
N HIS A 351 -2.26 5.56 -2.02
CA HIS A 351 -3.50 5.93 -2.70
C HIS A 351 -4.57 4.86 -2.52
N ASN A 352 -5.78 5.30 -2.17
CA ASN A 352 -6.97 4.48 -2.13
C ASN A 352 -7.58 4.36 -3.54
N PRO A 353 -7.98 3.16 -3.99
CA PRO A 353 -8.71 3.00 -5.25
C PRO A 353 -10.00 3.81 -5.26
N VAL A 354 -10.38 4.31 -6.42
CA VAL A 354 -11.66 4.99 -6.67
C VAL A 354 -12.47 4.20 -7.67
N TYR A 355 -13.79 4.23 -7.58
CA TYR A 355 -14.65 3.48 -8.47
C TYR A 355 -15.83 4.31 -8.99
N CYS A 356 -16.36 3.88 -10.14
CA CYS A 356 -17.70 4.21 -10.57
C CYS A 356 -18.39 2.99 -11.19
N VAL A 357 -19.70 2.87 -10.99
CA VAL A 357 -20.56 1.83 -11.55
C VAL A 357 -21.56 2.50 -12.49
N MET A 358 -21.59 2.01 -13.72
CA MET A 358 -22.34 2.57 -14.83
C MET A 358 -23.45 1.62 -15.29
N ASN A 359 -24.53 2.18 -15.83
CA ASN A 359 -25.53 1.47 -16.64
C ASN A 359 -25.44 1.81 -18.13
#